data_AF-A0A259LMW4-F1
#
_entry.id   AF-A0A259LMW4-F1
#
_cell.length_a   1.000
_cell.length_b   1.000
_cell.length_c   1.000
_cell.angle_alpha   90.00
_cell.angle_beta   90.00
_cell.angle_gamma   90.00
#
_symmetry.space_group_name_H-M   'P 1'
#
loop_
_entity.id
_entity.type
_entity.pdbx_description
1 polymer ?
#
loop_
_entity_poly.entity_id
_entity_poly.type
_entity_poly.pdbx_seq_one_letter_code
_entity_poly.pdbx_strand_id
1 'polypeptide(L)'
;MTRKTQPWQHWTKLPLAVAIAAGVSGPASAVSFYMGDVEAQFNTTLSAGAAWRTEDADKRLLAPHDGRGTASANNYDDGNRNFDKGDTVSKIVKGNSELFLDYAVDSQYLTRVGGFVRGRYWYDFELKDESRRYVELNDDAKGNASGGELLDAYVFSNWYFGDMPVSIRYGKQVVSWGESTFIQGGINTINPIDVRAFRAPGSQLKDALLPVEMFYMSAGVTENITLETFVQADWEPVRIDDCGTFFSTSDFVADGCGPVFLSGNVSEAVNLQSGLTINREGDRRPDADDQFGVAMRWYVPELNDSELGFYFIQYHSRLPYISGRTNGGPDNPNFPNYFIEYPERIDLYGISINTTTPGGWSLGAEYSYRDKLPIQWNAFELITGGLRNEDYSLLYKRDQEKVAAANGGN
;
A
#
# COMPACT_ATOMS: atom_id res chain seq x y z
N MET A 1 -21.86 46.00 13.24
CA MET A 1 -22.77 45.01 12.64
C MET A 1 -21.96 43.79 12.24
N THR A 2 -21.88 42.77 13.11
CA THR A 2 -21.21 41.51 12.81
C THR A 2 -22.29 40.43 12.74
N ARG A 3 -22.59 39.96 11.53
CA ARG A 3 -23.52 38.86 11.30
C ARG A 3 -22.90 37.58 11.88
N LYS A 4 -23.43 37.10 13.00
CA LYS A 4 -23.23 35.73 13.47
C LYS A 4 -23.92 34.79 12.49
N THR A 5 -23.17 34.11 11.64
CA THR A 5 -23.67 32.98 10.85
C THR A 5 -23.90 31.80 11.80
N GLN A 6 -25.16 31.35 11.90
CA GLN A 6 -25.57 30.25 12.77
C GLN A 6 -25.05 28.90 12.24
N PRO A 7 -24.56 28.00 13.12
CA PRO A 7 -24.02 26.68 12.75
C PRO A 7 -25.05 25.74 12.09
N TRP A 8 -26.34 26.06 12.16
CA TRP A 8 -27.41 25.26 11.54
C TRP A 8 -27.40 25.30 10.00
N GLN A 9 -26.77 26.31 9.40
CA GLN A 9 -26.71 26.45 7.93
C GLN A 9 -25.65 25.56 7.26
N HIS A 10 -24.71 24.95 8.01
CA HIS A 10 -23.80 23.93 7.45
C HIS A 10 -24.48 22.56 7.34
N TRP A 11 -25.39 22.23 8.24
CA TRP A 11 -26.04 20.92 8.32
C TRP A 11 -27.14 20.72 7.27
N THR A 12 -27.69 21.78 6.67
CA THR A 12 -28.71 21.68 5.61
C THR A 12 -28.14 21.54 4.20
N LYS A 13 -26.85 21.84 3.99
CA LYS A 13 -26.21 21.73 2.67
C LYS A 13 -25.80 20.29 2.34
N LEU A 14 -25.39 19.51 3.34
CA LEU A 14 -25.00 18.12 3.19
C LEU A 14 -26.13 17.18 2.73
N PRO A 15 -27.33 17.16 3.35
CA PRO A 15 -28.41 16.28 2.91
C PRO A 15 -28.95 16.65 1.52
N LEU A 16 -28.90 17.93 1.15
CA LEU A 16 -29.25 18.38 -0.20
C LEU A 16 -28.22 17.93 -1.24
N ALA A 17 -26.92 18.00 -0.92
CA ALA A 17 -25.86 17.48 -1.79
C ALA A 17 -25.93 15.96 -1.95
N VAL A 18 -26.22 15.22 -0.87
CA VAL A 18 -26.45 13.76 -0.91
C VAL A 18 -27.69 13.40 -1.73
N ALA A 19 -28.79 14.17 -1.60
CA ALA A 19 -30.00 13.97 -2.39
C ALA A 19 -29.80 14.29 -3.88
N ILE A 20 -29.00 15.31 -4.21
CA ILE A 20 -28.62 15.62 -5.60
C ILE A 20 -27.71 14.51 -6.15
N ALA A 21 -26.71 14.04 -5.40
CA ALA A 21 -25.84 12.95 -5.82
C ALA A 21 -26.60 11.64 -6.05
N ALA A 22 -27.58 11.33 -5.20
CA ALA A 22 -28.48 10.18 -5.37
C ALA A 22 -29.42 10.32 -6.58
N GLY A 23 -29.70 11.54 -7.04
CA GLY A 23 -30.54 11.83 -8.20
C GLY A 23 -29.82 11.90 -9.55
N VAL A 24 -28.47 11.91 -9.56
CA VAL A 24 -27.64 12.01 -10.79
C VAL A 24 -26.93 10.68 -11.11
N SER A 25 -27.44 9.55 -10.61
CA SER A 25 -27.01 8.21 -11.02
C SER A 25 -27.48 7.91 -12.46
N GLY A 26 -26.87 8.60 -13.42
CA GLY A 26 -26.99 8.28 -14.84
C GLY A 26 -26.40 6.88 -15.12
N PRO A 27 -26.81 6.23 -16.23
CA PRO A 27 -26.21 4.98 -16.64
C PRO A 27 -24.71 5.17 -16.85
N ALA A 28 -23.90 4.26 -16.29
CA ALA A 28 -22.48 4.18 -16.61
C ALA A 28 -22.35 4.04 -18.14
N SER A 29 -21.80 5.06 -18.79
CA SER A 29 -21.61 5.06 -20.24
C SER A 29 -20.24 4.46 -20.54
N ALA A 30 -20.23 3.16 -20.86
CA ALA A 30 -19.11 2.56 -21.58
C ALA A 30 -19.26 2.94 -23.06
N VAL A 31 -18.25 3.60 -23.64
CA VAL A 31 -18.24 3.91 -25.07
C VAL A 31 -17.30 2.93 -25.75
N SER A 32 -17.88 1.93 -26.39
CA SER A 32 -17.17 1.08 -27.35
C SER A 32 -17.27 1.70 -28.74
N PHE A 33 -16.15 1.88 -29.41
CA PHE A 33 -16.08 2.43 -30.75
C PHE A 33 -14.98 1.76 -31.57
N TYR A 34 -15.16 1.73 -32.88
CA TYR A 34 -14.18 1.17 -33.80
C TYR A 34 -13.35 2.30 -34.42
N MET A 35 -12.03 2.18 -34.37
CA MET A 35 -11.08 3.04 -35.07
C MET A 35 -10.47 2.26 -36.23
N GLY A 36 -11.21 2.15 -37.33
CA GLY A 36 -10.87 1.21 -38.40
C GLY A 36 -11.05 -0.23 -37.89
N ASP A 37 -9.99 -1.01 -37.93
CA ASP A 37 -9.97 -2.42 -37.48
C ASP A 37 -9.64 -2.59 -35.99
N VAL A 38 -9.34 -1.49 -35.29
CA VAL A 38 -9.08 -1.49 -33.83
C VAL A 38 -10.40 -1.31 -33.09
N GLU A 39 -10.74 -2.25 -32.21
CA GLU A 39 -11.78 -2.08 -31.22
C GLU A 39 -11.23 -1.27 -30.04
N ALA A 40 -11.88 -0.15 -29.73
CA ALA A 40 -11.54 0.71 -28.61
C ALA A 40 -12.69 0.74 -27.61
N GLN A 41 -12.38 0.61 -26.32
CA GLN A 41 -13.33 0.75 -25.23
C GLN A 41 -12.82 1.80 -24.26
N PHE A 42 -13.62 2.85 -24.03
CA PHE A 42 -13.32 3.87 -23.05
C PHE A 42 -14.38 3.89 -21.94
N ASN A 43 -13.94 3.63 -20.72
CA ASN A 43 -14.78 3.57 -19.53
C ASN A 43 -14.35 4.65 -18.54
N THR A 44 -15.31 5.34 -17.93
CA THR A 44 -15.04 6.27 -16.84
C THR A 44 -16.00 6.02 -15.69
N THR A 45 -15.44 5.90 -14.49
CA THR A 45 -16.17 5.79 -13.23
C THR A 45 -15.88 7.02 -12.39
N LEU A 46 -16.92 7.72 -11.95
CA LEU A 46 -16.82 8.84 -11.02
C LEU A 46 -17.51 8.49 -9.71
N SER A 47 -16.93 8.90 -8.58
CA SER A 47 -17.53 8.70 -7.27
C SER A 47 -17.23 9.88 -6.35
N ALA A 48 -18.20 10.21 -5.50
CA ALA A 48 -18.04 11.15 -4.41
C ALA A 48 -18.47 10.45 -3.12
N GLY A 49 -17.71 10.66 -2.04
CA GLY A 49 -17.98 10.03 -0.76
C GLY A 49 -17.38 10.80 0.41
N ALA A 50 -17.84 10.50 1.61
CA ALA A 50 -17.31 11.07 2.83
C ALA A 50 -17.31 10.01 3.94
N ALA A 51 -16.41 10.16 4.91
CA ALA A 51 -16.31 9.30 6.08
C ALA A 51 -16.27 10.15 7.36
N TRP A 52 -16.77 9.58 8.45
CA TRP A 52 -16.84 10.22 9.77
C TRP A 52 -16.25 9.32 10.84
N ARG A 53 -15.61 9.91 11.83
CA ARG A 53 -15.26 9.22 13.07
C ARG A 53 -16.51 9.05 13.93
N THR A 54 -16.85 7.83 14.30
CA THR A 54 -18.10 7.53 15.04
C THR A 54 -17.92 7.38 16.55
N GLU A 55 -16.69 7.21 17.02
CA GLU A 55 -16.35 6.95 18.41
C GLU A 55 -15.21 7.85 18.90
N ASP A 56 -15.16 8.08 20.20
CA ASP A 56 -14.09 8.85 20.83
C ASP A 56 -12.74 8.10 20.74
N ALA A 57 -11.63 8.84 20.82
CA ALA A 57 -10.30 8.23 20.89
C ALA A 57 -10.14 7.41 22.18
N ASP A 58 -9.65 6.18 22.03
CA ASP A 58 -9.27 5.35 23.17
C ASP A 58 -8.04 5.97 23.85
N LYS A 59 -8.13 6.19 25.16
CA LYS A 59 -7.06 6.78 25.97
C LYS A 59 -5.75 6.00 25.87
N ARG A 60 -5.80 4.70 25.56
CA ARG A 60 -4.61 3.85 25.37
C ARG A 60 -3.81 4.18 24.11
N LEU A 61 -4.41 4.92 23.18
CA LEU A 61 -3.79 5.38 21.93
C LEU A 61 -3.36 6.85 21.99
N LEU A 62 -3.52 7.51 23.14
CA LEU A 62 -3.14 8.89 23.34
C LEU A 62 -2.02 8.97 24.36
N ALA A 63 -1.04 9.83 24.13
CA ALA A 63 0.02 10.07 25.10
C ALA A 63 -0.51 10.66 26.43
N PRO A 64 0.20 10.44 27.55
CA PRO A 64 -0.23 10.85 28.88
C PRO A 64 -0.05 12.35 29.13
N HIS A 65 0.80 13.02 28.35
CA HIS A 65 0.91 14.47 28.41
C HIS A 65 -0.43 15.13 28.08
N ASP A 66 -0.65 16.35 28.59
CA ASP A 66 -1.96 17.04 28.54
C ASP A 66 -3.12 16.29 29.22
N GLY A 67 -2.85 15.21 29.98
CA GLY A 67 -3.85 14.45 30.72
C GLY A 67 -4.83 13.67 29.84
N ARG A 68 -4.46 13.40 28.58
CA ARG A 68 -5.37 12.83 27.57
C ARG A 68 -5.42 11.31 27.56
N GLY A 69 -4.29 10.65 27.80
CA GLY A 69 -4.22 9.19 27.64
C GLY A 69 -3.23 8.47 28.55
N THR A 70 -2.89 7.26 28.13
CA THR A 70 -2.05 6.31 28.87
C THR A 70 -1.06 5.57 27.95
N ALA A 71 -0.89 6.01 26.70
CA ALA A 71 0.09 5.43 25.79
C ALA A 71 1.53 5.67 26.30
N SER A 72 2.50 4.92 25.79
CA SER A 72 3.90 5.09 26.20
C SER A 72 4.63 6.22 25.45
N ALA A 73 4.10 6.69 24.33
CA ALA A 73 4.77 7.64 23.43
C ALA A 73 3.79 8.54 22.67
N ASN A 74 4.32 9.65 22.15
CA ASN A 74 3.58 10.61 21.31
C ASN A 74 3.53 10.19 19.83
N ASN A 75 4.41 9.27 19.39
CA ASN A 75 4.70 9.02 17.97
C ASN A 75 3.66 8.16 17.21
N TYR A 76 2.48 7.96 17.80
CA TYR A 76 1.44 7.06 17.30
C TYR A 76 0.03 7.65 17.54
N ASP A 77 -0.09 8.94 17.83
CA ASP A 77 -1.34 9.54 18.32
C ASP A 77 -1.90 10.70 17.48
N ASP A 78 -1.16 11.22 16.50
CA ASP A 78 -1.59 12.39 15.70
C ASP A 78 -2.94 12.19 15.03
N GLY A 79 -3.12 11.05 14.35
CA GLY A 79 -4.37 10.69 13.69
C GLY A 79 -5.55 10.63 14.66
N ASN A 80 -5.32 10.18 15.89
CA ASN A 80 -6.37 10.14 16.91
C ASN A 80 -6.66 11.52 17.52
N ARG A 81 -5.67 12.42 17.57
CA ARG A 81 -5.81 13.77 18.12
C ARG A 81 -6.39 14.77 17.13
N ASN A 82 -6.21 14.52 15.83
CA ASN A 82 -6.68 15.39 14.76
C ASN A 82 -8.19 15.31 14.50
N PHE A 83 -8.83 14.20 14.84
CA PHE A 83 -10.26 13.97 14.56
C PHE A 83 -11.01 13.55 15.82
N ASP A 84 -12.00 14.34 16.23
CA ASP A 84 -12.93 13.98 17.30
C ASP A 84 -14.12 13.17 16.78
N LYS A 85 -14.87 12.56 17.70
CA LYS A 85 -16.13 11.91 17.38
C LYS A 85 -17.07 12.90 16.68
N GLY A 86 -17.57 12.50 15.51
CA GLY A 86 -18.47 13.29 14.67
C GLY A 86 -17.74 14.11 13.60
N ASP A 87 -16.41 14.22 13.67
CA ASP A 87 -15.64 14.89 12.62
C ASP A 87 -15.60 14.04 11.35
N THR A 88 -15.59 14.72 10.21
CA THR A 88 -15.29 14.10 8.92
C THR A 88 -13.80 13.78 8.85
N VAL A 89 -13.47 12.59 8.36
CA VAL A 89 -12.08 12.14 8.19
C VAL A 89 -11.67 12.10 6.73
N SER A 90 -12.65 12.15 5.82
CA SER A 90 -12.46 12.24 4.37
C SER A 90 -13.71 12.85 3.74
N LYS A 91 -13.53 13.70 2.73
CA LYS A 91 -14.56 14.25 1.85
C LYS A 91 -14.00 14.20 0.42
N ILE A 92 -14.09 13.05 -0.23
CA ILE A 92 -13.38 12.77 -1.47
C ILE A 92 -14.29 12.79 -2.70
N VAL A 93 -13.82 13.40 -3.77
CA VAL A 93 -14.32 13.18 -5.14
C VAL A 93 -13.19 12.54 -5.93
N LYS A 94 -13.48 11.45 -6.63
CA LYS A 94 -12.49 10.72 -7.43
C LYS A 94 -13.09 10.17 -8.71
N GLY A 95 -12.22 9.86 -9.66
CA GLY A 95 -12.57 9.20 -10.89
C GLY A 95 -11.46 8.29 -11.40
N ASN A 96 -11.86 7.34 -12.24
CA ASN A 96 -10.99 6.39 -12.91
C ASN A 96 -11.41 6.30 -14.37
N SER A 97 -10.45 6.46 -15.29
CA SER A 97 -10.68 6.41 -16.74
C SER A 97 -9.77 5.35 -17.35
N GLU A 98 -10.37 4.45 -18.12
CA GLU A 98 -9.76 3.25 -18.70
C GLU A 98 -9.94 3.26 -20.21
N LEU A 99 -8.85 3.11 -20.96
CA LEU A 99 -8.83 2.90 -22.40
C LEU A 99 -8.26 1.52 -22.69
N PHE A 100 -9.06 0.67 -23.32
CA PHE A 100 -8.62 -0.62 -23.86
C PHE A 100 -8.67 -0.56 -25.39
N LEU A 101 -7.59 -0.99 -26.02
CA LEU A 101 -7.45 -1.09 -27.47
C LEU A 101 -7.15 -2.54 -27.81
N ASP A 102 -7.87 -3.09 -28.79
CA ASP A 102 -7.70 -4.46 -29.27
C ASP A 102 -7.72 -4.49 -30.79
N TYR A 103 -6.73 -5.15 -31.37
CA TYR A 103 -6.58 -5.34 -32.79
C TYR A 103 -6.41 -6.82 -33.09
N ALA A 104 -7.38 -7.39 -33.80
CA ALA A 104 -7.29 -8.75 -34.30
C ALA A 104 -6.32 -8.80 -35.49
N VAL A 105 -5.36 -9.72 -35.43
CA VAL A 105 -4.36 -9.89 -36.48
C VAL A 105 -4.75 -11.11 -37.31
N ASP A 106 -4.78 -10.93 -38.64
CA ASP A 106 -4.98 -12.04 -39.58
C ASP A 106 -3.68 -12.84 -39.74
N SER A 107 -3.37 -13.69 -38.75
CA SER A 107 -2.23 -14.59 -38.76
C SER A 107 -2.53 -15.86 -37.97
N GLN A 108 -1.93 -16.97 -38.42
CA GLN A 108 -2.03 -18.27 -37.75
C GLN A 108 -1.27 -18.31 -36.41
N TYR A 109 -0.30 -17.40 -36.22
CA TYR A 109 0.52 -17.37 -35.01
C TYR A 109 0.13 -16.20 -34.13
N LEU A 110 0.29 -14.96 -34.60
CA LEU A 110 -0.10 -13.76 -33.85
C LEU A 110 -1.58 -13.49 -34.08
N THR A 111 -2.39 -13.56 -33.03
CA THR A 111 -3.86 -13.43 -33.16
C THR A 111 -4.39 -12.09 -32.69
N ARG A 112 -3.75 -11.48 -31.69
CA ARG A 112 -4.19 -10.19 -31.14
C ARG A 112 -3.00 -9.34 -30.71
N VAL A 113 -3.12 -8.04 -30.92
CA VAL A 113 -2.25 -7.02 -30.35
C VAL A 113 -3.13 -5.94 -29.75
N GLY A 114 -2.77 -5.42 -28.59
CA GLY A 114 -3.56 -4.38 -27.96
C GLY A 114 -2.80 -3.59 -26.91
N GLY A 115 -3.52 -2.66 -26.30
CA GLY A 115 -2.99 -1.79 -25.27
C GLY A 115 -4.06 -1.48 -24.22
N PHE A 116 -3.61 -1.26 -22.99
CA PHE A 116 -4.47 -0.84 -21.90
C PHE A 116 -3.82 0.33 -21.17
N VAL A 117 -4.60 1.38 -20.96
CA VAL A 117 -4.21 2.55 -20.18
C VAL A 117 -5.29 2.85 -19.15
N ARG A 118 -4.90 3.05 -17.90
CA ARG A 118 -5.79 3.42 -16.81
C ARG A 118 -5.21 4.59 -16.03
N GLY A 119 -6.00 5.64 -15.84
CA GLY A 119 -5.66 6.77 -14.99
C GLY A 119 -6.68 6.96 -13.87
N ARG A 120 -6.21 7.32 -12.67
CA ARG A 120 -7.07 7.75 -11.56
C ARG A 120 -6.79 9.21 -11.19
N TYR A 121 -7.79 9.90 -10.68
CA TYR A 121 -7.69 11.27 -10.20
C TYR A 121 -8.61 11.49 -9.01
N TRP A 122 -8.21 12.32 -8.06
CA TRP A 122 -8.92 12.51 -6.81
C TRP A 122 -8.67 13.87 -6.17
N TYR A 123 -9.60 14.28 -5.31
CA TYR A 123 -9.48 15.45 -4.46
C TYR A 123 -10.26 15.20 -3.16
N ASP A 124 -9.55 15.17 -2.03
CA ASP A 124 -10.15 15.07 -0.69
C ASP A 124 -10.15 16.43 0.00
N PHE A 125 -11.32 17.07 0.06
CA PHE A 125 -11.49 18.40 0.66
C PHE A 125 -11.16 18.41 2.15
N GLU A 126 -11.44 17.31 2.87
CA GLU A 126 -11.16 17.21 4.31
C GLU A 126 -9.67 17.22 4.58
N LEU A 127 -8.89 16.49 3.78
CA LEU A 127 -7.44 16.37 4.00
C LEU A 127 -6.66 17.51 3.31
N LYS A 128 -7.16 18.05 2.19
CA LYS A 128 -6.44 19.06 1.40
C LYS A 128 -6.59 20.47 1.95
N ASP A 129 -7.79 20.85 2.36
CA ASP A 129 -8.16 22.25 2.59
C ASP A 129 -8.48 22.59 4.05
N GLU A 130 -9.03 21.63 4.79
CA GLU A 130 -9.49 21.89 6.15
C GLU A 130 -8.34 21.86 7.16
N SER A 131 -8.38 22.77 8.13
CA SER A 131 -7.40 22.83 9.21
C SER A 131 -7.49 21.62 10.13
N ARG A 132 -6.40 21.25 10.76
CA ARG A 132 -6.33 20.17 11.76
C ARG A 132 -6.38 20.74 13.17
N ARG A 133 -6.93 19.96 14.10
CA ARG A 133 -7.08 20.37 15.50
C ARG A 133 -5.77 20.36 16.26
N TYR A 134 -4.88 19.40 15.95
CA TYR A 134 -3.69 19.14 16.73
C TYR A 134 -2.42 19.42 15.92
N VAL A 135 -2.17 18.64 14.88
CA VAL A 135 -1.03 18.80 13.97
C VAL A 135 -1.51 18.94 12.54
N GLU A 136 -1.05 19.99 11.87
CA GLU A 136 -1.32 20.20 10.44
C GLU A 136 -0.65 19.10 9.60
N LEU A 137 -1.32 18.66 8.54
CA LEU A 137 -0.71 17.73 7.58
C LEU A 137 0.48 18.40 6.90
N ASN A 138 1.57 17.67 6.74
CA ASN A 138 2.75 18.12 6.02
C ASN A 138 2.48 18.26 4.50
N ASP A 139 3.43 18.83 3.76
CA ASP A 139 3.26 19.10 2.33
C ASP A 139 3.08 17.80 1.51
N ASP A 140 3.74 16.72 1.88
CA ASP A 140 3.60 15.40 1.22
C ASP A 140 2.19 14.83 1.42
N ALA A 141 1.69 14.83 2.65
CA ALA A 141 0.35 14.40 3.02
C ALA A 141 -0.74 15.24 2.32
N LYS A 142 -0.57 16.57 2.29
CA LYS A 142 -1.46 17.46 1.52
C LYS A 142 -1.33 17.22 0.02
N GLY A 143 -0.14 16.89 -0.49
CA GLY A 143 0.08 16.47 -1.87
C GLY A 143 -0.69 15.19 -2.19
N ASN A 144 -0.67 14.22 -1.30
CA ASN A 144 -1.33 12.93 -1.44
C ASN A 144 -2.86 13.01 -1.33
N ALA A 145 -3.41 14.04 -0.68
CA ALA A 145 -4.85 14.28 -0.58
C ALA A 145 -5.52 14.69 -1.90
N SER A 146 -4.76 15.08 -2.93
CA SER A 146 -5.30 15.49 -4.23
C SER A 146 -4.32 15.24 -5.36
N GLY A 147 -4.74 14.62 -6.46
CA GLY A 147 -3.86 14.40 -7.58
C GLY A 147 -4.47 13.62 -8.73
N GLY A 148 -3.62 13.21 -9.65
CA GLY A 148 -3.96 12.26 -10.69
C GLY A 148 -2.71 11.53 -11.17
N GLU A 149 -2.86 10.24 -11.48
CA GLU A 149 -1.75 9.41 -11.92
C GLU A 149 -2.22 8.33 -12.91
N LEU A 150 -1.28 7.84 -13.71
CA LEU A 150 -1.46 6.63 -14.50
C LEU A 150 -1.20 5.42 -13.60
N LEU A 151 -2.18 4.53 -13.52
CA LEU A 151 -2.04 3.24 -12.88
C LEU A 151 -1.42 2.28 -13.89
N ASP A 152 -2.22 1.79 -14.84
CA ASP A 152 -1.80 0.77 -15.79
C ASP A 152 -1.49 1.43 -17.13
N ALA A 153 -0.44 0.94 -17.77
CA ALA A 153 -0.03 1.35 -19.10
C ALA A 153 0.81 0.22 -19.69
N TYR A 154 0.18 -0.71 -20.40
CA TYR A 154 0.86 -1.85 -20.99
C TYR A 154 0.33 -2.17 -22.38
N VAL A 155 1.18 -2.82 -23.16
CA VAL A 155 0.81 -3.45 -24.43
C VAL A 155 0.79 -4.96 -24.24
N PHE A 156 -0.03 -5.63 -25.03
CA PHE A 156 -0.13 -7.08 -25.00
C PHE A 156 -0.17 -7.66 -26.42
N SER A 157 0.24 -8.92 -26.51
CA SER A 157 0.11 -9.72 -27.74
C SER A 157 -0.23 -11.16 -27.39
N ASN A 158 -1.10 -11.77 -28.19
CA ASN A 158 -1.52 -13.16 -28.03
C ASN A 158 -1.12 -13.98 -29.24
N TRP A 159 -0.55 -15.15 -28.98
CA TRP A 159 0.06 -16.03 -29.96
C TRP A 159 -0.49 -17.44 -29.82
N TYR A 160 -0.44 -18.21 -30.90
CA TYR A 160 -0.63 -19.65 -30.92
C TYR A 160 0.62 -20.31 -31.51
N PHE A 161 1.18 -21.30 -30.81
CA PHE A 161 2.24 -22.16 -31.32
C PHE A 161 1.71 -23.60 -31.38
N GLY A 162 1.13 -23.97 -32.52
CA GLY A 162 0.30 -25.18 -32.59
C GLY A 162 -0.94 -24.98 -31.71
N ASP A 163 -1.17 -25.90 -30.77
CA ASP A 163 -2.30 -25.83 -29.84
C ASP A 163 -1.96 -25.05 -28.55
N MET A 164 -0.75 -24.49 -28.43
CA MET A 164 -0.29 -23.78 -27.24
C MET A 164 -0.61 -22.27 -27.34
N PRO A 165 -1.59 -21.74 -26.59
CA PRO A 165 -1.81 -20.30 -26.51
C PRO A 165 -0.72 -19.65 -25.65
N VAL A 166 -0.15 -18.53 -26.11
CA VAL A 166 0.83 -17.73 -25.37
C VAL A 166 0.39 -16.27 -25.35
N SER A 167 0.30 -15.67 -24.16
CA SER A 167 0.01 -14.26 -23.96
C SER A 167 1.23 -13.57 -23.37
N ILE A 168 1.63 -12.44 -23.95
CA ILE A 168 2.77 -11.64 -23.51
C ILE A 168 2.29 -10.22 -23.25
N ARG A 169 2.74 -9.63 -22.13
CA ARG A 169 2.46 -8.24 -21.74
C ARG A 169 3.74 -7.53 -21.32
N TYR A 170 3.86 -6.26 -21.69
CA TYR A 170 4.95 -5.40 -21.22
C TYR A 170 4.42 -4.01 -20.89
N GLY A 171 4.83 -3.48 -19.73
CA GLY A 171 4.48 -2.16 -19.23
C GLY A 171 4.02 -2.19 -17.77
N LYS A 172 3.43 -1.09 -17.30
CA LYS A 172 2.86 -0.98 -15.94
C LYS A 172 1.56 -1.78 -15.84
N GLN A 173 1.57 -2.83 -15.05
CA GLN A 173 0.44 -3.76 -14.93
C GLN A 173 0.34 -4.38 -13.53
N VAL A 174 -0.84 -4.89 -13.21
CA VAL A 174 -1.11 -5.71 -12.02
C VAL A 174 -1.11 -7.19 -12.41
N VAL A 175 -0.38 -8.01 -11.65
CA VAL A 175 -0.37 -9.48 -11.79
C VAL A 175 -0.72 -10.11 -10.45
N SER A 176 -1.89 -10.74 -10.35
CA SER A 176 -2.35 -11.39 -9.11
C SER A 176 -2.21 -12.91 -9.20
N TRP A 177 -1.47 -13.48 -8.24
CA TRP A 177 -1.27 -14.92 -8.05
C TRP A 177 -1.74 -15.34 -6.66
N GLY A 178 -2.17 -16.60 -6.52
CA GLY A 178 -2.72 -17.15 -5.26
C GLY A 178 -4.23 -16.96 -5.12
N GLU A 179 -4.75 -17.38 -3.96
CA GLU A 179 -6.19 -17.47 -3.68
C GLU A 179 -6.64 -16.54 -2.55
N SER A 180 -5.70 -15.97 -1.78
CA SER A 180 -6.04 -15.07 -0.68
C SER A 180 -6.69 -13.78 -1.18
N THR A 181 -7.91 -13.55 -0.71
CA THR A 181 -8.75 -12.39 -1.03
C THR A 181 -8.81 -11.37 0.11
N PHE A 182 -8.51 -11.77 1.36
CA PHE A 182 -8.71 -10.94 2.55
C PHE A 182 -7.48 -10.80 3.45
N ILE A 183 -6.54 -11.76 3.42
CA ILE A 183 -5.40 -11.79 4.34
C ILE A 183 -4.13 -11.37 3.61
N GLN A 184 -3.50 -10.30 4.08
CA GLN A 184 -2.20 -9.85 3.58
C GLN A 184 -1.09 -10.81 4.00
N GLY A 185 -0.01 -10.88 3.21
CA GLY A 185 1.08 -11.82 3.46
C GLY A 185 0.89 -13.19 2.83
N GLY A 186 0.00 -13.30 1.84
CA GLY A 186 -0.18 -14.47 0.98
C GLY A 186 0.73 -14.50 -0.26
N ILE A 187 0.44 -15.38 -1.21
CA ILE A 187 1.21 -15.50 -2.47
C ILE A 187 1.17 -14.20 -3.29
N ASN A 188 0.07 -13.45 -3.19
CA ASN A 188 -0.14 -12.17 -3.88
C ASN A 188 0.72 -11.02 -3.31
N THR A 189 2.03 -11.09 -3.53
CA THR A 189 3.01 -10.09 -3.04
C THR A 189 3.62 -9.22 -4.15
N ILE A 190 3.24 -9.48 -5.41
CA ILE A 190 3.80 -8.85 -6.61
C ILE A 190 3.42 -7.37 -6.69
N ASN A 191 2.18 -7.05 -6.31
CA ASN A 191 1.62 -5.71 -6.45
C ASN A 191 1.65 -4.99 -5.10
N PRO A 192 2.30 -3.82 -5.01
CA PRO A 192 2.14 -2.93 -3.86
C PRO A 192 0.71 -2.41 -3.77
N ILE A 193 0.36 -1.89 -2.60
CA ILE A 193 -0.97 -1.32 -2.35
C ILE A 193 -0.87 0.13 -1.91
N ASP A 194 -1.85 0.93 -2.30
CA ASP A 194 -2.11 2.25 -1.73
C ASP A 194 -3.18 2.13 -0.65
N VAL A 195 -2.74 2.12 0.60
CA VAL A 195 -3.60 1.93 1.79
C VAL A 195 -4.60 3.07 1.91
N ARG A 196 -4.20 4.29 1.53
CA ARG A 196 -5.05 5.48 1.58
C ARG A 196 -6.20 5.35 0.58
N ALA A 197 -5.89 4.95 -0.65
CA ALA A 197 -6.90 4.71 -1.67
C ALA A 197 -7.83 3.53 -1.31
N PHE A 198 -7.31 2.50 -0.62
CA PHE A 198 -8.12 1.38 -0.13
C PHE A 198 -9.13 1.81 0.95
N ARG A 199 -8.74 2.73 1.83
CA ARG A 199 -9.58 3.25 2.94
C ARG A 199 -10.48 4.41 2.52
N ALA A 200 -10.29 4.97 1.32
CA ALA A 200 -11.11 6.05 0.81
C ALA A 200 -12.58 5.62 0.60
N PRO A 201 -13.56 6.48 0.91
CA PRO A 201 -14.97 6.21 0.59
C PRO A 201 -15.18 5.83 -0.89
N GLY A 202 -15.90 4.74 -1.12
CA GLY A 202 -16.16 4.23 -2.48
C GLY A 202 -14.93 3.63 -3.17
N SER A 203 -13.91 3.20 -2.42
CA SER A 203 -12.75 2.46 -2.94
C SER A 203 -13.15 1.20 -3.71
N GLN A 204 -12.44 0.95 -4.81
CA GLN A 204 -12.49 -0.31 -5.54
C GLN A 204 -11.12 -0.98 -5.41
N LEU A 205 -11.08 -2.32 -5.49
CA LEU A 205 -9.80 -3.05 -5.39
C LEU A 205 -8.79 -2.56 -6.44
N LYS A 206 -9.28 -2.26 -7.65
CA LYS A 206 -8.48 -1.75 -8.76
C LYS A 206 -7.91 -0.34 -8.54
N ASP A 207 -8.47 0.42 -7.61
CA ASP A 207 -7.92 1.71 -7.21
C ASP A 207 -6.77 1.52 -6.21
N ALA A 208 -6.74 0.42 -5.45
CA ALA A 208 -5.77 0.21 -4.38
C ALA A 208 -4.51 -0.53 -4.83
N LEU A 209 -4.60 -1.43 -5.81
CA LEU A 209 -3.43 -2.13 -6.35
C LEU A 209 -2.61 -1.18 -7.23
N LEU A 210 -1.34 -1.01 -6.88
CA LEU A 210 -0.39 -0.19 -7.64
C LEU A 210 0.27 -1.05 -8.72
N PRO A 211 0.16 -0.67 -10.01
CA PRO A 211 0.79 -1.42 -11.08
C PRO A 211 2.30 -1.16 -11.11
N VAL A 212 3.07 -2.18 -11.45
CA VAL A 212 4.54 -2.10 -11.54
C VAL A 212 4.94 -2.40 -12.98
N GLU A 213 5.98 -1.72 -13.48
CA GLU A 213 6.49 -2.01 -14.83
C GLU A 213 7.15 -3.39 -14.87
N MET A 214 6.66 -4.25 -15.76
CA MET A 214 7.18 -5.61 -15.88
C MET A 214 6.92 -6.21 -17.26
N PHE A 215 7.75 -7.20 -17.60
CA PHE A 215 7.43 -8.21 -18.58
C PHE A 215 6.64 -9.33 -17.91
N TYR A 216 5.56 -9.78 -18.53
CA TYR A 216 4.76 -10.93 -18.09
C TYR A 216 4.44 -11.84 -19.28
N MET A 217 4.51 -13.16 -19.07
CA MET A 217 4.14 -14.17 -20.04
C MET A 217 3.29 -15.27 -19.40
N SER A 218 2.28 -15.75 -20.13
CA SER A 218 1.48 -16.93 -19.79
C SER A 218 1.42 -17.86 -20.99
N ALA A 219 1.68 -19.15 -20.80
CA ALA A 219 1.68 -20.17 -21.84
C ALA A 219 0.86 -21.39 -21.40
N GLY A 220 -0.20 -21.72 -22.14
CA GLY A 220 -0.92 -22.98 -21.99
C GLY A 220 -0.11 -24.11 -22.61
N VAL A 221 0.73 -24.77 -21.81
CA VAL A 221 1.68 -25.78 -22.29
C VAL A 221 0.98 -27.09 -22.65
N THR A 222 -0.09 -27.41 -21.94
CA THR A 222 -1.01 -28.52 -22.24
C THR A 222 -2.44 -28.06 -22.04
N GLU A 223 -3.42 -28.93 -22.31
CA GLU A 223 -4.85 -28.64 -22.05
C GLU A 223 -5.15 -28.30 -20.59
N ASN A 224 -4.30 -28.75 -19.66
CA ASN A 224 -4.51 -28.64 -18.21
C ASN A 224 -3.38 -27.90 -17.48
N ILE A 225 -2.27 -27.57 -18.14
CA ILE A 225 -1.11 -26.94 -17.50
C ILE A 225 -0.82 -25.60 -18.16
N THR A 226 -0.81 -24.55 -17.35
CA THR A 226 -0.38 -23.21 -17.72
C THR A 226 0.88 -22.84 -16.96
N LEU A 227 1.90 -22.34 -17.67
CA LEU A 227 3.09 -21.74 -17.08
C LEU A 227 3.04 -20.23 -17.22
N GLU A 228 3.29 -19.53 -16.12
CA GLU A 228 3.39 -18.07 -16.09
C GLU A 228 4.76 -17.64 -15.59
N THR A 229 5.21 -16.48 -16.06
CA THR A 229 6.43 -15.84 -15.56
C THR A 229 6.32 -14.34 -15.64
N PHE A 230 7.02 -13.65 -14.74
CA PHE A 230 7.24 -12.22 -14.83
C PHE A 230 8.67 -11.85 -14.46
N VAL A 231 9.13 -10.72 -15.01
CA VAL A 231 10.36 -10.03 -14.61
C VAL A 231 10.02 -8.56 -14.47
N GLN A 232 10.23 -7.97 -13.28
CA GLN A 232 9.95 -6.56 -13.04
C GLN A 232 11.12 -5.70 -13.56
N ALA A 233 10.76 -4.55 -14.12
CA ALA A 233 11.69 -3.53 -14.57
C ALA A 233 11.70 -2.29 -13.65
N ASP A 234 10.79 -2.26 -12.67
CA ASP A 234 10.63 -1.19 -11.70
C ASP A 234 10.24 -1.76 -10.33
N TRP A 235 10.39 -0.95 -9.28
CA TRP A 235 9.99 -1.28 -7.92
C TRP A 235 9.20 -0.13 -7.30
N GLU A 236 8.14 -0.46 -6.57
CA GLU A 236 7.27 0.51 -5.91
C GLU A 236 6.98 0.06 -4.46
N PRO A 237 7.02 0.98 -3.48
CA PRO A 237 6.64 0.67 -2.10
C PRO A 237 5.12 0.61 -1.92
N VAL A 238 4.70 -0.01 -0.83
CA VAL A 238 3.35 0.19 -0.28
C VAL A 238 3.23 1.65 0.15
N ARG A 239 2.19 2.33 -0.34
CA ARG A 239 1.87 3.70 0.10
C ARG A 239 1.01 3.60 1.36
N ILE A 240 1.62 3.87 2.51
CA ILE A 240 0.97 3.86 3.82
C ILE A 240 0.18 5.15 4.08
N ASP A 241 -0.60 5.18 5.16
CA ASP A 241 -1.28 6.41 5.59
C ASP A 241 -0.27 7.49 5.97
N ASP A 242 -0.55 8.73 5.54
CA ASP A 242 0.28 9.88 5.86
C ASP A 242 0.08 10.29 7.34
N CYS A 243 1.14 10.77 8.02
CA CYS A 243 1.05 11.19 9.42
C CYS A 243 -0.04 12.26 9.63
N GLY A 244 -0.71 12.20 10.78
CA GLY A 244 -1.83 13.08 11.12
C GLY A 244 -3.15 12.78 10.42
N THR A 245 -3.21 11.85 9.44
CA THR A 245 -4.48 11.35 8.89
C THR A 245 -5.15 10.36 9.85
N PHE A 246 -6.48 10.21 9.77
CA PHE A 246 -7.26 9.47 10.75
C PHE A 246 -6.82 8.01 10.95
N PHE A 247 -6.44 7.34 9.87
CA PHE A 247 -6.03 5.94 9.92
C PHE A 247 -4.52 5.75 10.10
N SER A 248 -3.74 6.84 10.18
CA SER A 248 -2.32 6.73 10.49
C SER A 248 -2.13 6.23 11.90
N THR A 249 -1.31 5.20 12.01
CA THR A 249 -0.87 4.62 13.28
C THR A 249 0.59 4.95 13.55
N SER A 250 1.25 5.80 12.77
CA SER A 250 2.65 6.15 12.98
C SER A 250 2.94 7.55 12.47
N ASP A 251 3.59 8.35 13.32
CA ASP A 251 3.79 9.78 13.06
C ASP A 251 5.18 10.07 12.47
N PHE A 252 5.93 9.03 12.11
CA PHE A 252 7.36 9.16 11.79
C PHE A 252 7.87 8.24 10.67
N VAL A 253 7.00 7.42 10.05
CA VAL A 253 7.41 6.48 8.98
C VAL A 253 7.13 7.03 7.58
N ALA A 254 5.95 7.63 7.36
CA ALA A 254 5.55 8.12 6.04
C ALA A 254 6.40 9.33 5.58
N ASP A 255 6.25 9.70 4.30
CA ASP A 255 7.01 10.80 3.72
C ASP A 255 6.69 12.15 4.39
N GLY A 256 7.75 12.94 4.59
CA GLY A 256 7.70 14.18 5.35
C GLY A 256 7.40 14.04 6.85
N CYS A 257 7.22 12.81 7.38
CA CYS A 257 6.89 12.59 8.78
C CYS A 257 8.13 12.48 9.68
N GLY A 258 7.90 12.61 10.98
CA GLY A 258 8.91 12.71 12.02
C GLY A 258 9.05 14.13 12.57
N PRO A 259 9.98 14.37 13.50
CA PRO A 259 10.94 13.41 14.07
C PRO A 259 10.28 12.38 15.00
N VAL A 260 11.05 11.42 15.49
CA VAL A 260 10.63 10.59 16.64
C VAL A 260 10.87 11.39 17.93
N PHE A 261 9.82 11.54 18.75
CA PHE A 261 9.86 12.11 20.08
C PHE A 261 10.23 11.07 21.14
N LEU A 262 11.19 11.41 22.00
CA LEU A 262 11.78 10.46 22.95
C LEU A 262 11.06 10.37 24.29
N SER A 263 10.17 11.32 24.60
CA SER A 263 9.42 11.33 25.86
C SER A 263 7.92 11.47 25.61
N GLY A 264 7.15 10.43 25.95
CA GLY A 264 5.69 10.45 25.93
C GLY A 264 5.05 11.24 27.07
N ASN A 265 5.82 11.56 28.12
CA ASN A 265 5.33 12.27 29.31
C ASN A 265 5.26 13.79 29.14
N VAL A 266 5.85 14.33 28.07
CA VAL A 266 5.83 15.76 27.75
C VAL A 266 5.33 15.94 26.32
N SER A 267 4.83 17.14 26.00
CA SER A 267 4.33 17.43 24.66
C SER A 267 5.42 17.40 23.60
N GLU A 268 5.04 17.30 22.34
CA GLU A 268 5.95 17.36 21.20
C GLU A 268 6.73 18.68 21.16
N ALA A 269 6.04 19.80 21.43
CA ALA A 269 6.69 21.11 21.54
C ALA A 269 7.80 21.15 22.60
N VAL A 270 7.58 20.48 23.74
CA VAL A 270 8.61 20.36 24.80
C VAL A 270 9.73 19.42 24.38
N ASN A 271 9.44 18.31 23.68
CA ASN A 271 10.47 17.44 23.12
C ASN A 271 11.35 18.22 22.13
N LEU A 272 10.76 18.97 21.20
CA LEU A 272 11.46 19.81 20.23
C LEU A 272 12.35 20.84 20.93
N GLN A 273 11.80 21.59 21.88
CA GLN A 273 12.55 22.61 22.61
C GLN A 273 13.71 22.03 23.42
N SER A 274 13.54 20.81 23.94
CA SER A 274 14.54 20.12 24.76
C SER A 274 15.55 19.31 23.93
N GLY A 275 15.41 19.27 22.61
CA GLY A 275 16.23 18.45 21.72
C GLY A 275 16.05 16.94 21.94
N LEU A 276 14.93 16.50 22.50
CA LEU A 276 14.60 15.09 22.77
C LEU A 276 13.96 14.44 21.53
N THR A 277 14.63 14.56 20.39
CA THR A 277 14.13 14.13 19.09
C THR A 277 15.17 13.37 18.29
N ILE A 278 14.73 12.41 17.49
CA ILE A 278 15.53 11.68 16.52
C ILE A 278 15.02 12.02 15.12
N ASN A 279 15.91 12.53 14.29
CA ASN A 279 15.57 12.97 12.94
C ASN A 279 15.54 11.79 11.95
N ARG A 280 14.62 11.88 10.99
CA ARG A 280 14.55 11.00 9.82
C ARG A 280 15.57 11.45 8.78
N GLU A 281 16.36 10.52 8.25
CA GLU A 281 17.34 10.79 7.20
C GLU A 281 16.77 10.60 5.78
N GLY A 282 15.62 9.92 5.67
CA GLY A 282 14.95 9.61 4.41
C GLY A 282 14.80 8.09 4.19
N ASP A 283 14.61 7.72 2.93
CA ASP A 283 14.39 6.34 2.50
C ASP A 283 15.63 5.73 1.83
N ARG A 284 15.85 4.44 2.06
CA ARG A 284 16.75 3.57 1.30
C ARG A 284 15.92 2.58 0.51
N ARG A 285 15.73 2.90 -0.77
CA ARG A 285 14.96 2.08 -1.72
C ARG A 285 15.89 1.07 -2.40
N PRO A 286 15.39 -0.13 -2.72
CA PRO A 286 16.14 -1.09 -3.51
C PRO A 286 16.24 -0.62 -4.95
N ASP A 287 17.10 -1.26 -5.73
CA ASP A 287 17.01 -1.16 -7.18
C ASP A 287 15.84 -2.00 -7.71
N ALA A 288 15.64 -1.93 -9.03
CA ALA A 288 14.56 -2.64 -9.70
C ALA A 288 14.93 -4.07 -10.12
N ASP A 289 16.22 -4.41 -10.06
CA ASP A 289 16.78 -5.67 -10.56
C ASP A 289 16.39 -6.85 -9.66
N ASP A 290 16.73 -8.08 -10.03
CA ASP A 290 16.55 -9.26 -9.16
C ASP A 290 15.10 -9.53 -8.69
N GLN A 291 14.09 -9.06 -9.44
CA GLN A 291 12.68 -9.31 -9.16
C GLN A 291 11.98 -10.08 -10.28
N PHE A 292 11.62 -11.33 -9.99
CA PHE A 292 10.99 -12.22 -10.96
C PHE A 292 10.16 -13.28 -10.26
N GLY A 293 9.30 -13.94 -11.02
CA GLY A 293 8.55 -15.08 -10.52
C GLY A 293 8.16 -16.04 -11.61
N VAL A 294 7.94 -17.29 -11.22
CA VAL A 294 7.39 -18.34 -12.08
C VAL A 294 6.23 -19.02 -11.36
N ALA A 295 5.19 -19.35 -12.12
CA ALA A 295 4.06 -20.10 -11.62
C ALA A 295 3.68 -21.23 -12.57
N MET A 296 3.21 -22.34 -12.00
CA MET A 296 2.54 -23.41 -12.72
C MET A 296 1.13 -23.56 -12.16
N ARG A 297 0.14 -23.45 -13.05
CA ARG A 297 -1.25 -23.77 -12.75
C ARG A 297 -1.59 -25.10 -13.40
N TRP A 298 -2.15 -26.00 -12.62
CA TRP A 298 -2.56 -27.31 -13.05
C TRP A 298 -4.04 -27.50 -12.75
N TYR A 299 -4.85 -27.49 -13.80
CA TYR A 299 -6.24 -27.88 -13.76
C TYR A 299 -6.35 -29.41 -13.67
N VAL A 300 -7.09 -29.91 -12.69
CA VAL A 300 -7.23 -31.34 -12.39
C VAL A 300 -8.71 -31.71 -12.43
N PRO A 301 -9.24 -32.12 -13.60
CA PRO A 301 -10.64 -32.52 -13.76
C PRO A 301 -11.04 -33.63 -12.77
N GLU A 302 -10.16 -34.61 -12.55
CA GLU A 302 -10.40 -35.76 -11.67
C GLU A 302 -10.49 -35.37 -10.20
N LEU A 303 -9.97 -34.18 -9.84
CA LEU A 303 -10.09 -33.61 -8.51
C LEU A 303 -11.24 -32.61 -8.49
N ASN A 304 -12.40 -32.94 -9.08
CA ASN A 304 -13.58 -32.08 -9.05
C ASN A 304 -13.29 -30.69 -9.63
N ASP A 305 -12.71 -30.68 -10.83
CA ASP A 305 -12.38 -29.46 -11.58
C ASP A 305 -11.55 -28.46 -10.76
N SER A 306 -10.61 -28.97 -9.94
CA SER A 306 -9.77 -28.12 -9.09
C SER A 306 -8.59 -27.54 -9.84
N GLU A 307 -8.15 -26.35 -9.44
CA GLU A 307 -6.90 -25.75 -9.89
C GLU A 307 -5.86 -25.83 -8.77
N LEU A 308 -4.71 -26.43 -9.05
CA LEU A 308 -3.53 -26.43 -8.19
C LEU A 308 -2.52 -25.41 -8.72
N GLY A 309 -2.05 -24.51 -7.85
CA GLY A 309 -1.03 -23.52 -8.18
C GLY A 309 0.28 -23.81 -7.47
N PHE A 310 1.41 -23.66 -8.16
CA PHE A 310 2.77 -23.74 -7.60
C PHE A 310 3.54 -22.50 -8.00
N TYR A 311 4.21 -21.86 -7.04
CA TYR A 311 4.75 -20.52 -7.22
C TYR A 311 6.16 -20.41 -6.65
N PHE A 312 7.02 -19.69 -7.37
CA PHE A 312 8.28 -19.15 -6.87
C PHE A 312 8.36 -17.67 -7.23
N ILE A 313 8.70 -16.81 -6.27
CA ILE A 313 8.87 -15.36 -6.48
C ILE A 313 10.11 -14.91 -5.71
N GLN A 314 11.02 -14.19 -6.37
CA GLN A 314 12.05 -13.38 -5.73
C GLN A 314 11.62 -11.91 -5.83
N TYR A 315 11.53 -11.20 -4.70
CA TYR A 315 11.09 -9.81 -4.66
C TYR A 315 11.78 -9.01 -3.55
N HIS A 316 11.80 -7.68 -3.65
CA HIS A 316 12.18 -6.80 -2.54
C HIS A 316 10.96 -6.43 -1.71
N SER A 317 11.13 -6.27 -0.40
CA SER A 317 10.05 -5.85 0.49
C SER A 317 9.42 -4.57 -0.02
N ARG A 318 8.10 -4.54 -0.12
CA ARG A 318 7.32 -3.31 -0.41
C ARG A 318 6.89 -2.61 0.87
N LEU A 319 7.05 -3.25 2.02
CA LEU A 319 6.74 -2.67 3.33
C LEU A 319 7.93 -1.86 3.85
N PRO A 320 7.67 -0.70 4.47
CA PRO A 320 8.71 0.13 5.08
C PRO A 320 9.22 -0.51 6.38
N TYR A 321 10.54 -0.62 6.52
CA TYR A 321 11.23 -1.05 7.73
C TYR A 321 12.00 0.11 8.35
N ILE A 322 11.98 0.20 9.68
CA ILE A 322 12.71 1.24 10.42
C ILE A 322 14.10 0.70 10.75
N SER A 323 15.11 1.44 10.34
CA SER A 323 16.51 1.20 10.68
C SER A 323 17.21 2.49 11.08
N GLY A 324 18.43 2.39 11.59
CA GLY A 324 19.11 3.57 12.13
C GLY A 324 20.61 3.50 12.15
N ARG A 325 21.21 4.68 12.33
CA ARG A 325 22.65 4.86 12.58
C ARG A 325 22.83 5.21 14.05
N THR A 326 23.77 4.53 14.70
CA THR A 326 24.10 4.79 16.10
C THR A 326 24.54 6.24 16.31
N ASN A 327 24.38 6.75 17.53
CA ASN A 327 24.81 8.10 17.89
C ASN A 327 26.34 8.28 17.79
N GLY A 328 26.84 9.50 17.97
CA GLY A 328 28.27 9.82 18.07
C GLY A 328 28.95 10.13 16.74
N GLY A 329 28.20 10.33 15.66
CA GLY A 329 28.69 10.95 14.43
C GLY A 329 28.59 12.49 14.47
N PRO A 330 29.23 13.20 13.52
CA PRO A 330 29.17 14.66 13.43
C PRO A 330 27.74 15.22 13.34
N ASP A 331 26.86 14.51 12.65
CA ASP A 331 25.47 14.93 12.41
C ASP A 331 24.49 14.45 13.50
N ASN A 332 24.93 13.59 14.42
CA ASN A 332 24.09 12.94 15.43
C ASN A 332 24.87 12.66 16.75
N PRO A 333 25.41 13.71 17.41
CA PRO A 333 26.34 13.54 18.52
C PRO A 333 25.70 12.92 19.77
N ASN A 334 24.41 13.19 19.99
CA ASN A 334 23.72 12.80 21.24
C ASN A 334 22.76 11.62 21.05
N PHE A 335 22.00 11.62 19.95
CA PHE A 335 20.97 10.63 19.63
C PHE A 335 21.28 9.94 18.31
N PRO A 336 20.80 8.70 18.08
CA PRO A 336 20.88 8.07 16.77
C PRO A 336 20.05 8.85 15.76
N ASN A 337 20.24 8.53 14.49
CA ASN A 337 19.32 8.91 13.43
C ASN A 337 18.62 7.66 12.89
N TYR A 338 17.47 7.83 12.26
CA TYR A 338 16.75 6.71 11.64
C TYR A 338 16.45 6.99 10.17
N PHE A 339 16.25 5.91 9.42
CA PHE A 339 15.84 5.93 8.03
C PHE A 339 14.86 4.78 7.80
N ILE A 340 14.08 4.88 6.73
CA ILE A 340 13.22 3.79 6.30
C ILE A 340 13.95 3.02 5.22
N GLU A 341 13.96 1.70 5.31
CA GLU A 341 14.53 0.83 4.29
C GLU A 341 13.58 -0.27 3.86
N TYR A 342 13.88 -0.87 2.72
CA TYR A 342 13.04 -1.87 2.08
C TYR A 342 13.94 -3.06 1.72
N PRO A 343 14.07 -4.06 2.63
CA PRO A 343 15.04 -5.13 2.46
C PRO A 343 14.83 -5.96 1.19
N GLU A 344 15.95 -6.38 0.60
CA GLU A 344 15.98 -6.97 -0.74
C GLU A 344 16.00 -8.51 -0.75
N ARG A 345 15.64 -9.09 -1.91
CA ARG A 345 15.85 -10.51 -2.26
C ARG A 345 15.20 -11.50 -1.28
N ILE A 346 13.90 -11.33 -1.09
CA ILE A 346 13.03 -12.25 -0.35
C ILE A 346 12.54 -13.32 -1.32
N ASP A 347 12.76 -14.59 -0.97
CA ASP A 347 12.34 -15.73 -1.77
C ASP A 347 11.03 -16.29 -1.23
N LEU A 348 9.98 -16.34 -2.04
CA LEU A 348 8.67 -16.89 -1.71
C LEU A 348 8.41 -18.17 -2.50
N TYR A 349 8.04 -19.23 -1.78
CA TYR A 349 7.55 -20.49 -2.32
C TYR A 349 6.08 -20.66 -1.94
N GLY A 350 5.22 -20.86 -2.92
CA GLY A 350 3.77 -20.92 -2.72
C GLY A 350 3.15 -22.19 -3.30
N ILE A 351 2.10 -22.69 -2.64
CA ILE A 351 1.18 -23.69 -3.19
C ILE A 351 -0.24 -23.21 -2.94
N SER A 352 -1.12 -23.31 -3.92
CA SER A 352 -2.55 -23.02 -3.76
C SER A 352 -3.45 -24.11 -4.34
N ILE A 353 -4.69 -24.15 -3.85
CA ILE A 353 -5.77 -24.94 -4.41
C ILE A 353 -7.05 -24.10 -4.44
N ASN A 354 -7.78 -24.16 -5.55
CA ASN A 354 -9.15 -23.67 -5.66
C ASN A 354 -10.05 -24.79 -6.16
N THR A 355 -11.17 -25.00 -5.48
CA THR A 355 -12.14 -26.04 -5.85
C THR A 355 -13.57 -25.59 -5.57
N THR A 356 -14.52 -26.11 -6.33
CA THR A 356 -15.95 -25.91 -6.08
C THR A 356 -16.56 -27.16 -5.50
N THR A 357 -16.89 -27.16 -4.21
CA THR A 357 -17.51 -28.32 -3.56
C THR A 357 -18.83 -28.73 -4.25
N PRO A 358 -19.27 -30.00 -4.13
CA PRO A 358 -20.54 -30.47 -4.71
C PRO A 358 -21.79 -29.68 -4.28
N GLY A 359 -21.71 -28.93 -3.17
CA GLY A 359 -22.78 -28.05 -2.68
C GLY A 359 -22.77 -26.64 -3.27
N GLY A 360 -21.88 -26.35 -4.23
CA GLY A 360 -21.75 -25.03 -4.87
C GLY A 360 -20.88 -24.03 -4.10
N TRP A 361 -20.25 -24.43 -3.00
CA TRP A 361 -19.32 -23.57 -2.28
C TRP A 361 -17.95 -23.56 -2.97
N SER A 362 -17.39 -22.38 -3.22
CA SER A 362 -15.98 -22.24 -3.61
C SER A 362 -15.10 -22.30 -2.36
N LEU A 363 -14.07 -23.14 -2.41
CA LEU A 363 -13.07 -23.31 -1.36
C LEU A 363 -11.69 -23.05 -1.96
N GLY A 364 -11.03 -22.00 -1.48
CA GLY A 364 -9.64 -21.69 -1.78
C GLY A 364 -8.75 -21.90 -0.56
N ALA A 365 -7.55 -22.42 -0.77
CA ALA A 365 -6.51 -22.48 0.25
C ALA A 365 -5.15 -22.17 -0.36
N GLU A 366 -4.29 -21.52 0.42
CA GLU A 366 -2.90 -21.28 0.04
C GLU A 366 -1.95 -21.48 1.20
N TYR A 367 -0.73 -21.89 0.87
CA TYR A 367 0.40 -21.97 1.77
C TYR A 367 1.57 -21.24 1.13
N SER A 368 2.16 -20.28 1.84
CA SER A 368 3.34 -19.55 1.38
C SER A 368 4.45 -19.61 2.43
N TYR A 369 5.65 -20.00 2.01
CA TYR A 369 6.87 -19.93 2.79
C TYR A 369 7.77 -18.84 2.22
N ARG A 370 8.32 -17.99 3.09
CA ARG A 370 9.26 -16.94 2.69
C ARG A 370 10.59 -17.13 3.38
N ASP A 371 11.62 -17.39 2.61
CA ASP A 371 12.99 -17.31 3.07
C ASP A 371 13.47 -15.85 3.06
N LYS A 372 14.35 -15.50 4.01
CA LYS A 372 14.91 -14.15 4.18
C LYS A 372 13.89 -13.03 4.42
N LEU A 373 12.65 -13.36 4.81
CA LEU A 373 11.68 -12.34 5.19
C LEU A 373 12.18 -11.58 6.44
N PRO A 374 12.39 -10.26 6.35
CA PRO A 374 12.86 -9.48 7.49
C PRO A 374 11.79 -9.38 8.58
N ILE A 375 12.22 -9.60 9.83
CA ILE A 375 11.40 -9.39 11.03
C ILE A 375 11.86 -8.09 11.69
N GLN A 376 10.98 -7.10 11.71
CA GLN A 376 11.25 -5.79 12.31
C GLN A 376 11.34 -5.91 13.84
N TRP A 377 12.47 -5.49 14.42
CA TRP A 377 12.55 -5.24 15.86
C TRP A 377 11.67 -4.04 16.21
N ASN A 378 11.11 -4.03 17.42
CA ASN A 378 10.35 -2.88 17.91
C ASN A 378 11.15 -1.58 17.69
N ALA A 379 10.51 -0.57 17.11
CA ALA A 379 11.18 0.67 16.70
C ALA A 379 11.88 1.37 17.87
N PHE A 380 11.26 1.38 19.07
CA PHE A 380 11.88 1.96 20.26
C PHE A 380 13.11 1.19 20.69
N GLU A 381 13.08 -0.14 20.65
CA GLU A 381 14.23 -0.98 20.98
C GLU A 381 15.40 -0.76 20.00
N LEU A 382 15.09 -0.59 18.70
CA LEU A 382 16.10 -0.30 17.68
C LEU A 382 16.72 1.09 17.90
N ILE A 383 15.87 2.07 18.22
CA ILE A 383 16.27 3.45 18.53
C ILE A 383 17.09 3.53 19.82
N THR A 384 16.64 2.92 20.92
CA THR A 384 17.40 2.94 22.18
C THR A 384 18.68 2.14 22.06
N GLY A 385 18.69 1.04 21.29
CA GLY A 385 19.92 0.33 20.94
C GLY A 385 20.92 1.21 20.21
N GLY A 386 20.44 2.13 19.37
CA GLY A 386 21.25 3.14 18.69
C GLY A 386 21.97 4.12 19.63
N LEU A 387 21.52 4.25 20.89
CA LEU A 387 22.21 5.02 21.93
C LEU A 387 23.43 4.31 22.50
N ARG A 388 23.59 3.01 22.22
CA ARG A 388 24.68 2.16 22.71
C ARG A 388 24.73 2.12 24.25
N ASN A 389 23.55 2.01 24.85
CA ASN A 389 23.40 1.93 26.30
C ASN A 389 22.64 0.64 26.69
N GLU A 390 23.30 -0.23 27.46
CA GLU A 390 22.79 -1.53 27.89
C GLU A 390 21.60 -1.42 28.86
N ASP A 391 21.46 -0.31 29.57
CA ASP A 391 20.37 -0.09 30.54
C ASP A 391 19.01 0.12 29.84
N TYR A 392 19.03 0.53 28.57
CA TYR A 392 17.84 0.94 27.82
C TYR A 392 17.55 0.06 26.59
N SER A 393 18.40 -0.92 26.29
CA SER A 393 18.24 -1.78 25.12
C SER A 393 18.73 -3.21 25.35
N LEU A 394 17.78 -4.15 25.26
CA LEU A 394 18.06 -5.59 25.24
C LEU A 394 18.79 -6.01 23.96
N LEU A 395 18.52 -5.35 22.84
CA LEU A 395 19.17 -5.55 21.55
C LEU A 395 20.66 -5.23 21.65
N TYR A 396 21.02 -4.07 22.18
CA TYR A 396 22.40 -3.67 22.36
C TYR A 396 23.13 -4.55 23.38
N LYS A 397 22.47 -4.88 24.50
CA LYS A 397 23.01 -5.82 25.49
C LYS A 397 23.36 -7.17 24.87
N ARG A 398 22.45 -7.75 24.09
CA ARG A 398 22.69 -9.01 23.37
C ARG A 398 23.87 -8.91 22.42
N ASP A 399 24.01 -7.79 21.71
CA ASP A 399 25.12 -7.61 20.77
C ASP A 399 26.47 -7.47 21.51
N GLN A 400 26.50 -6.81 22.68
CA GLN A 400 27.69 -6.81 23.56
C GLN A 400 28.03 -8.20 24.09
N GLU A 401 27.04 -8.99 24.50
CA GLU A 401 27.23 -10.38 24.91
C GLU A 401 27.83 -11.24 23.78
N LYS A 402 27.39 -11.04 22.53
CA LYS A 402 27.97 -11.73 21.35
C LYS A 402 29.42 -11.31 21.11
N VAL A 403 29.72 -10.01 21.20
CA VAL A 403 31.09 -9.50 21.06
C VAL A 403 31.99 -10.05 22.16
N ALA A 404 31.51 -10.06 23.40
CA ALA A 404 32.22 -10.63 24.55
C ALA A 404 32.46 -12.14 24.38
N ALA A 405 31.47 -12.90 23.89
CA ALA A 405 31.61 -14.32 23.61
C ALA A 405 32.62 -14.60 22.48
N ALA A 406 32.64 -13.77 21.43
CA ALA A 406 33.62 -13.88 20.34
C ALA A 406 35.04 -13.53 20.82
N ASN A 407 35.18 -12.57 21.73
CA ASN A 407 36.46 -12.12 22.26
C ASN A 407 36.98 -12.97 23.45
N GLY A 408 36.10 -13.71 24.13
CA GLY A 408 36.41 -14.57 25.28
C GLY A 408 36.60 -16.04 24.94
N GLY A 409 36.62 -16.40 23.65
CA GLY A 409 36.78 -17.76 23.14
C GLY A 409 38.23 -18.15 22.80
N ASN A 410 39.21 -17.79 23.65
CA ASN A 410 40.58 -18.33 23.62
C ASN A 410 40.95 -18.94 24.97
#